data_AF-A0AAU9XV07-F1
#
_entry.id   AF-A0AAU9XV07-F1
#
_cell.length_a   1.000
_cell.length_b   1.000
_cell.length_c   1.000
_cell.angle_alpha   90.00
_cell.angle_beta   90.00
_cell.angle_gamma   90.00
#
_symmetry.space_group_name_H-M   'P 1'
#
loop_
_entity.id
_entity.type
_entity.pdbx_description
1 polymer ?
#
loop_
_entity_poly.entity_id
_entity_poly.type
_entity_poly.pdbx_seq_one_letter_code
_entity_poly.pdbx_strand_id
1 'polypeptide(L)'
;MIHFNKRLHDQKYNGLKRRVSEQIFQLQRMREGEKLDDPSLWNDYAQFLGELTSRFESPLSFKYKQYLTEDPDVKDFVAALVKYSEAHSCFMALLFVAKAKYLELGTAHEDDVATLDRKMTFQIKEAKEKLSFLSEKRFLTFLGNIEGGKLTKIVVLSRITRDRDLVEIVRQSLGLSPMPDFLTVESSAKKVKKQAVTLRSVEICNWFPYQFFGTNYSIQFINEADLPMKIVSGEVGWSQGNQLKFEKILPPLSSYSQETNFGFSTGGYIILYLKGDMLSSDFKNTRVIEFAVSKPFYEAKIGMQDKTDAEFLHGLNAYNERSEDPVLLYFSENGKYYIAKAEIFVCWPNRIFRFIIQDFDPEAVGVGEH
;
A
#
# COMPACT_ATOMS: atom_id res chain seq x y z
N MET A 1 -9.07 10.26 -16.69
CA MET A 1 -8.02 11.15 -16.12
C MET A 1 -6.60 10.65 -16.40
N ILE A 2 -6.30 9.35 -16.27
CA ILE A 2 -4.95 8.74 -16.46
C ILE A 2 -4.31 9.02 -17.85
N HIS A 3 -5.07 8.94 -18.95
CA HIS A 3 -4.55 9.18 -20.30
C HIS A 3 -4.11 10.63 -20.57
N PHE A 4 -4.76 11.61 -19.93
CA PHE A 4 -4.39 13.02 -20.06
C PHE A 4 -3.07 13.31 -19.34
N ASN A 5 -2.86 12.65 -18.20
CA ASN A 5 -1.65 12.80 -17.40
C ASN A 5 -0.41 12.18 -18.07
N LYS A 6 -0.56 11.02 -18.74
CA LYS A 6 0.53 10.36 -19.46
C LYS A 6 1.06 11.21 -20.62
N ARG A 7 0.17 11.77 -21.46
CA ARG A 7 0.58 12.60 -22.60
C ARG A 7 1.33 13.86 -22.17
N LEU A 8 0.88 14.50 -21.09
CA LEU A 8 1.56 15.66 -20.51
C LEU A 8 2.94 15.30 -19.96
N HIS A 9 3.09 14.14 -19.31
CA HIS A 9 4.39 13.67 -18.82
C HIS A 9 5.35 13.28 -19.93
N ASP A 10 4.85 12.63 -21.00
CA ASP A 10 5.66 12.35 -22.18
C ASP A 10 6.12 13.65 -22.86
N GLN A 11 5.24 14.65 -22.95
CA GLN A 11 5.62 15.98 -23.44
C GLN A 11 6.65 16.66 -22.52
N LYS A 12 6.43 16.63 -21.20
CA LYS A 12 7.36 17.18 -20.21
C LYS A 12 8.74 16.50 -20.32
N TYR A 13 8.77 15.17 -20.36
CA TYR A 13 10.01 14.42 -20.51
C TYR A 13 10.69 14.69 -21.86
N ASN A 14 9.95 14.75 -22.96
CA ASN A 14 10.53 15.06 -24.27
C ASN A 14 11.13 16.48 -24.28
N GLY A 15 10.47 17.45 -23.63
CA GLY A 15 11.01 18.79 -23.42
C GLY A 15 12.31 18.77 -22.61
N LEU A 16 12.32 18.04 -21.48
CA LEU A 16 13.52 17.84 -20.66
C LEU A 16 14.65 17.15 -21.41
N LYS A 17 14.37 16.11 -22.21
CA LYS A 17 15.35 15.40 -23.01
C LYS A 17 15.96 16.29 -24.10
N ARG A 18 15.15 17.18 -24.71
CA ARG A 18 15.64 18.17 -25.67
C ARG A 18 16.60 19.15 -25.01
N ARG A 19 16.20 19.71 -23.86
CA ARG A 19 17.04 20.63 -23.06
C ARG A 19 18.35 19.97 -22.62
N VAL A 20 18.33 18.68 -22.24
CA VAL A 20 19.56 17.91 -21.96
C VAL A 20 20.46 17.85 -23.18
N SER A 21 19.90 17.55 -24.36
CA SER A 21 20.69 17.43 -25.59
C SER A 21 21.33 18.76 -25.97
N GLU A 22 20.58 19.86 -25.87
CA GLU A 22 21.06 21.23 -26.07
C GLU A 22 22.16 21.59 -25.07
N GLN A 23 21.97 21.26 -23.79
CA GLN A 23 22.94 21.56 -22.74
C GLN A 23 24.21 20.70 -22.82
N ILE A 24 24.11 19.42 -23.21
CA ILE A 24 25.28 18.59 -23.52
C ILE A 24 26.09 19.19 -24.66
N PHE A 25 25.42 19.65 -25.71
CA PHE A 25 26.09 20.29 -26.84
C PHE A 25 26.77 21.61 -26.46
N GLN A 26 26.13 22.39 -25.58
CA GLN A 26 26.74 23.59 -24.99
C GLN A 26 27.99 23.21 -24.19
N LEU A 27 27.89 22.26 -23.27
CA LEU A 27 29.00 21.79 -22.44
C LEU A 27 30.21 21.37 -23.27
N GLN A 28 29.99 20.70 -24.41
CA GLN A 28 31.09 20.31 -25.32
C GLN A 28 31.84 21.51 -25.92
N ARG A 29 31.19 22.66 -26.08
CA ARG A 29 31.74 23.88 -26.70
C ARG A 29 32.14 24.96 -25.70
N MET A 30 31.80 24.73 -24.44
CA MET A 30 31.95 25.68 -23.35
C MET A 30 33.42 26.08 -23.14
N ARG A 31 33.66 27.37 -22.98
CA ARG A 31 34.96 27.98 -22.68
C ARG A 31 35.05 28.42 -21.22
N GLU A 32 36.26 28.72 -20.77
CA GLU A 32 36.52 29.23 -19.43
C GLU A 32 35.71 30.52 -19.16
N GLY A 33 35.03 30.57 -18.01
CA GLY A 33 34.22 31.72 -17.59
C GLY A 33 32.80 31.78 -18.18
N GLU A 34 32.44 30.90 -19.13
CA GLU A 34 31.07 30.78 -19.61
C GLU A 34 30.16 30.14 -18.54
N LYS A 35 28.85 30.35 -18.64
CA LYS A 35 27.84 29.72 -17.79
C LYS A 35 26.90 28.89 -18.65
N LEU A 36 26.22 27.94 -18.01
CA LEU A 36 25.17 27.17 -18.64
C LEU A 36 24.01 28.07 -19.09
N ASP A 37 23.46 27.79 -20.27
CA ASP A 37 22.31 28.50 -20.84
C ASP A 37 21.03 28.22 -20.05
N ASP A 38 20.95 27.01 -19.47
CA ASP A 38 19.80 26.52 -18.74
C ASP A 38 20.19 25.96 -17.36
N PRO A 39 20.47 26.82 -16.38
CA PRO A 39 20.85 26.38 -15.03
C PRO A 39 19.67 25.78 -14.24
N SER A 40 18.42 25.95 -14.69
CA SER A 40 17.23 25.40 -13.99
C SER A 40 16.99 23.93 -14.32
N LEU A 41 17.57 23.40 -15.40
CA LEU A 41 17.39 22.03 -15.85
C LEU A 41 17.64 20.99 -14.74
N TRP A 42 18.60 21.26 -13.86
CA TRP A 42 18.91 20.40 -12.70
C TRP A 42 17.71 20.19 -11.78
N ASN A 43 17.01 21.28 -11.47
CA ASN A 43 15.88 21.27 -10.53
C ASN A 43 14.63 20.70 -11.22
N ASP A 44 14.43 21.01 -12.50
CA ASP A 44 13.32 20.48 -13.28
C ASP A 44 13.38 18.96 -13.42
N TYR A 45 14.59 18.39 -13.58
CA TYR A 45 14.80 16.94 -13.56
C TYR A 45 14.53 16.33 -12.19
N ALA A 46 15.05 16.93 -11.12
CA ALA A 46 14.81 16.45 -9.76
C ALA A 46 13.31 16.45 -9.43
N GLN A 47 12.59 17.51 -9.80
CA GLN A 47 11.14 17.59 -9.63
C GLN A 47 10.43 16.50 -10.45
N PHE A 48 10.80 16.32 -11.72
CA PHE A 48 10.19 15.30 -12.57
C PHE A 48 10.43 13.88 -12.05
N LEU A 49 11.62 13.58 -11.53
CA LEU A 49 11.91 12.31 -10.86
C LEU A 49 11.03 12.13 -9.62
N GLY A 50 10.84 13.16 -8.81
CA GLY A 50 9.94 13.13 -7.65
C GLY A 50 8.47 12.85 -8.03
N GLU A 51 7.98 13.45 -9.12
CA GLU A 51 6.62 13.20 -9.65
C GLU A 51 6.43 11.75 -10.13
N LEU A 52 7.47 11.14 -10.71
CA LEU A 52 7.42 9.74 -11.12
C LEU A 52 7.51 8.80 -9.92
N THR A 53 8.36 9.15 -8.94
CA THR A 53 8.52 8.41 -7.68
C THR A 53 7.21 8.27 -6.93
N SER A 54 6.47 9.36 -6.72
CA SER A 54 5.19 9.30 -6.01
C SER A 54 4.19 8.33 -6.65
N ARG A 55 4.21 8.21 -7.98
CA ARG A 55 3.33 7.32 -8.74
C ARG A 55 3.73 5.86 -8.61
N PHE A 56 4.99 5.51 -8.81
CA PHE A 56 5.38 4.10 -8.70
C PHE A 56 5.48 3.62 -7.24
N GLU A 57 5.62 4.52 -6.27
CA GLU A 57 5.54 4.19 -4.85
C GLU A 57 4.10 4.06 -4.34
N SER A 58 3.13 4.64 -5.03
CA SER A 58 1.70 4.53 -4.68
C SER A 58 1.30 3.06 -4.42
N PRO A 59 0.55 2.78 -3.33
CA PRO A 59 0.17 1.42 -2.99
C PRO A 59 -0.63 0.75 -4.11
N LEU A 60 -0.32 -0.51 -4.41
CA LEU A 60 -1.15 -1.36 -5.27
C LEU A 60 -1.76 -2.48 -4.46
N SER A 61 -3.06 -2.74 -4.63
CA SER A 61 -3.68 -3.94 -4.06
C SER A 61 -3.04 -5.19 -4.66
N PHE A 62 -2.88 -6.23 -3.85
CA PHE A 62 -2.42 -7.49 -4.39
C PHE A 62 -3.44 -8.11 -5.31
N LYS A 63 -3.02 -8.35 -6.55
CA LYS A 63 -3.81 -8.98 -7.59
C LYS A 63 -2.88 -9.99 -8.25
N TYR A 64 -3.33 -11.23 -8.39
CA TYR A 64 -2.64 -12.26 -9.18
C TYR A 64 -3.61 -12.94 -10.14
N LYS A 65 -3.63 -12.43 -11.38
CA LYS A 65 -4.49 -12.83 -12.50
C LYS A 65 -3.67 -12.78 -13.81
N GLN A 66 -4.13 -13.44 -14.87
CA GLN A 66 -3.41 -13.44 -16.16
C GLN A 66 -3.32 -12.02 -16.76
N TYR A 67 -4.42 -11.27 -16.78
CA TYR A 67 -4.54 -9.95 -17.44
C TYR A 67 -4.22 -8.75 -16.51
N LEU A 68 -3.26 -8.92 -15.59
CA LEU A 68 -2.84 -7.89 -14.65
C LEU A 68 -2.40 -6.58 -15.31
N THR A 69 -1.75 -6.69 -16.47
CA THR A 69 -1.20 -5.55 -17.22
C THR A 69 -2.27 -4.67 -17.85
N GLU A 70 -3.55 -5.06 -17.81
CA GLU A 70 -4.66 -4.25 -18.33
C GLU A 70 -5.18 -3.22 -17.31
N ASP A 71 -4.92 -3.48 -16.02
CA ASP A 71 -5.33 -2.65 -14.89
C ASP A 71 -4.71 -1.24 -14.98
N PRO A 72 -5.50 -0.16 -14.91
CA PRO A 72 -5.01 1.20 -15.06
C PRO A 72 -3.93 1.60 -14.06
N ASP A 73 -4.04 1.18 -12.80
CA ASP A 73 -3.09 1.54 -11.74
C ASP A 73 -1.78 0.80 -11.94
N VAL A 74 -1.86 -0.46 -12.40
CA VAL A 74 -0.71 -1.27 -12.76
C VAL A 74 0.02 -0.67 -13.97
N LYS A 75 -0.71 -0.25 -15.01
CA LYS A 75 -0.14 0.44 -16.18
C LYS A 75 0.55 1.74 -15.77
N ASP A 76 -0.05 2.49 -14.85
CA ASP A 76 0.52 3.74 -14.35
C ASP A 76 1.85 3.49 -13.62
N PHE A 77 1.88 2.50 -12.73
CA PHE A 77 3.09 2.05 -12.03
C PHE A 77 4.21 1.68 -13.01
N VAL A 78 3.95 0.80 -13.99
CA VAL A 78 4.98 0.35 -14.94
C VAL A 78 5.49 1.53 -15.75
N ALA A 79 4.59 2.36 -16.28
CA ALA A 79 4.97 3.53 -17.07
C ALA A 79 5.82 4.52 -16.25
N ALA A 80 5.45 4.78 -14.99
CA ALA A 80 6.19 5.67 -14.12
C ALA A 80 7.58 5.11 -13.77
N LEU A 81 7.68 3.82 -13.43
CA LEU A 81 8.96 3.17 -13.09
C LEU A 81 9.94 3.13 -14.27
N VAL A 82 9.46 2.77 -15.47
CA VAL A 82 10.27 2.76 -16.69
C VAL A 82 10.74 4.17 -17.01
N LYS A 83 9.82 5.15 -17.00
CA LYS A 83 10.16 6.54 -17.30
C LYS A 83 11.13 7.12 -16.28
N TYR A 84 10.99 6.75 -15.01
CA TYR A 84 11.93 7.15 -13.96
C TYR A 84 13.33 6.62 -14.27
N SER A 85 13.44 5.36 -14.66
CA SER A 85 14.71 4.72 -14.99
C SER A 85 15.39 5.38 -16.21
N GLU A 86 14.62 5.70 -17.25
CA GLU A 86 15.10 6.45 -18.41
C GLU A 86 15.56 7.87 -18.02
N ALA A 87 14.72 8.59 -17.26
CA ALA A 87 15.01 9.96 -16.85
C ALA A 87 16.21 10.05 -15.92
N HIS A 88 16.35 9.12 -14.97
CA HIS A 88 17.49 9.02 -14.08
C HIS A 88 18.78 8.80 -14.88
N SER A 89 18.76 7.87 -15.85
CA SER A 89 19.93 7.60 -16.71
C SER A 89 20.33 8.83 -17.54
N CYS A 90 19.36 9.51 -18.15
CA CYS A 90 19.61 10.76 -18.89
C CYS A 90 20.18 11.86 -17.98
N PHE A 91 19.65 11.99 -16.76
CA PHE A 91 20.10 13.00 -15.82
C PHE A 91 21.52 12.74 -15.32
N MET A 92 21.82 11.48 -14.95
CA MET A 92 23.16 11.08 -14.56
C MET A 92 24.16 11.31 -15.70
N ALA A 93 23.82 10.98 -16.94
CA ALA A 93 24.68 11.25 -18.10
C ALA A 93 24.99 12.75 -18.25
N LEU A 94 23.99 13.62 -18.11
CA LEU A 94 24.20 15.07 -18.13
C LEU A 94 25.14 15.52 -17.00
N LEU A 95 24.92 15.06 -15.77
CA LEU A 95 25.78 15.39 -14.62
C LEU A 95 27.23 14.93 -14.83
N PHE A 96 27.43 13.74 -15.41
CA PHE A 96 28.77 13.23 -15.75
C PHE A 96 29.46 14.10 -16.81
N VAL A 97 28.76 14.48 -17.88
CA VAL A 97 29.31 15.34 -18.93
C VAL A 97 29.65 16.72 -18.37
N ALA A 98 28.78 17.30 -17.55
CA ALA A 98 29.02 18.59 -16.91
C ALA A 98 30.25 18.53 -15.98
N LYS A 99 30.35 17.49 -15.15
CA LYS A 99 31.48 17.29 -14.25
C LYS A 99 32.79 17.16 -15.03
N ALA A 100 32.81 16.34 -16.08
CA ALA A 100 33.99 16.17 -16.93
C ALA A 100 34.42 17.50 -17.55
N LYS A 101 33.46 18.32 -18.02
CA LYS A 101 33.78 19.61 -18.60
C LYS A 101 34.34 20.60 -17.58
N TYR A 102 33.76 20.69 -16.39
CA TYR A 102 34.26 21.58 -15.35
C TYR A 102 35.65 21.18 -14.85
N LEU A 103 35.94 19.88 -14.77
CA LEU A 103 37.30 19.40 -14.49
C LEU A 103 38.30 19.79 -15.58
N GLU A 104 37.90 19.76 -16.86
CA GLU A 104 38.72 20.19 -17.99
C GLU A 104 39.05 21.69 -17.93
N LEU A 105 38.08 22.52 -17.51
CA LEU A 105 38.22 23.97 -17.43
C LEU A 105 39.00 24.47 -16.19
N GLY A 106 39.36 23.58 -15.25
CA GLY A 106 40.27 23.87 -14.15
C GLY A 106 39.67 24.62 -12.95
N THR A 107 40.52 25.32 -12.20
CA THR A 107 40.24 25.80 -10.83
C THR A 107 39.07 26.78 -10.72
N ALA A 108 38.68 27.45 -11.82
CA ALA A 108 37.54 28.36 -11.83
C ALA A 108 36.19 27.67 -11.54
N HIS A 109 36.13 26.34 -11.62
CA HIS A 109 34.91 25.54 -11.47
C HIS A 109 34.97 24.49 -10.34
N GLU A 110 35.87 24.62 -9.36
CA GLU A 110 35.95 23.66 -8.23
C GLU A 110 34.62 23.55 -7.45
N ASP A 111 33.96 24.67 -7.19
CA ASP A 111 32.65 24.70 -6.51
C ASP A 111 31.54 24.06 -7.34
N ASP A 112 31.59 24.20 -8.66
CA ASP A 112 30.65 23.57 -9.59
C ASP A 112 30.82 22.05 -9.59
N VAL A 113 32.07 21.56 -9.61
CA VAL A 113 32.40 20.13 -9.48
C VAL A 113 31.88 19.57 -8.16
N ALA A 114 32.14 20.24 -7.04
CA ALA A 114 31.66 19.82 -5.73
C ALA A 114 30.11 19.78 -5.66
N THR A 115 29.44 20.73 -6.31
CA THR A 115 27.97 20.77 -6.41
C THR A 115 27.43 19.61 -7.22
N LEU A 116 28.05 19.29 -8.36
CA LEU A 116 27.67 18.14 -9.18
C LEU A 116 27.88 16.82 -8.44
N ASP A 117 28.99 16.67 -7.71
CA ASP A 117 29.25 15.46 -6.92
C ASP A 117 28.21 15.21 -5.84
N ARG A 118 27.76 16.26 -5.14
CA ARG A 118 26.66 16.17 -4.18
C ARG A 118 25.36 15.75 -4.87
N LYS A 119 25.04 16.33 -6.02
CA LYS A 119 23.84 15.99 -6.80
C LYS A 119 23.87 14.54 -7.29
N MET A 120 24.99 14.10 -7.85
CA MET A 120 25.19 12.72 -8.31
C MET A 120 25.05 11.73 -7.15
N THR A 121 25.70 12.01 -6.03
CA THR A 121 25.63 11.15 -4.83
C THR A 121 24.19 11.05 -4.32
N PHE A 122 23.48 12.17 -4.24
CA PHE A 122 22.08 12.21 -3.84
C PHE A 122 21.20 11.38 -4.78
N GLN A 123 21.34 11.57 -6.09
CA GLN A 123 20.54 10.86 -7.10
C GLN A 123 20.80 9.36 -7.10
N ILE A 124 22.06 8.94 -6.94
CA ILE A 124 22.43 7.52 -6.82
C ILE A 124 21.79 6.92 -5.56
N LYS A 125 21.88 7.61 -4.42
CA LYS A 125 21.30 7.14 -3.16
C LYS A 125 19.78 7.02 -3.26
N GLU A 126 19.12 8.06 -3.78
CA GLU A 126 17.68 8.09 -3.95
C GLU A 126 17.22 6.94 -4.87
N ALA A 127 17.81 6.79 -6.05
CA ALA A 127 17.45 5.72 -6.98
C ALA A 127 17.71 4.32 -6.39
N LYS A 128 18.79 4.13 -5.62
CA LYS A 128 19.04 2.88 -4.89
C LYS A 128 17.92 2.56 -3.93
N GLU A 129 17.55 3.51 -3.07
CA GLU A 129 16.48 3.33 -2.08
C GLU A 129 15.16 2.99 -2.77
N LYS A 130 14.78 3.76 -3.79
CA LYS A 130 13.49 3.60 -4.49
C LYS A 130 13.38 2.33 -5.31
N LEU A 131 14.48 1.87 -5.89
CA LEU A 131 14.46 0.67 -6.73
C LEU A 131 14.74 -0.59 -5.91
N SER A 132 15.57 -0.55 -4.87
CA SER A 132 16.09 -1.71 -4.09
C SER A 132 15.12 -2.90 -3.96
N PHE A 133 13.88 -2.62 -3.56
CA PHE A 133 12.81 -3.60 -3.32
C PHE A 133 12.63 -4.64 -4.44
N LEU A 134 12.88 -4.30 -5.71
CA LEU A 134 12.69 -5.24 -6.83
C LEU A 134 13.60 -6.49 -6.76
N SER A 135 14.65 -6.47 -5.94
CA SER A 135 15.55 -7.62 -5.72
C SER A 135 15.46 -8.24 -4.33
N GLU A 136 14.65 -7.67 -3.45
CA GLU A 136 14.55 -8.13 -2.08
C GLU A 136 13.63 -9.34 -1.99
N LYS A 137 14.22 -10.50 -1.67
CA LYS A 137 13.49 -11.77 -1.56
C LYS A 137 12.32 -11.74 -0.57
N ARG A 138 12.41 -10.91 0.48
CA ARG A 138 11.31 -10.72 1.45
C ARG A 138 10.04 -10.18 0.80
N PHE A 139 10.12 -9.45 -0.30
CA PHE A 139 8.93 -8.98 -1.03
C PHE A 139 8.36 -10.03 -2.00
N LEU A 140 8.97 -11.22 -2.08
CA LEU A 140 8.38 -12.40 -2.71
C LEU A 140 7.51 -13.22 -1.73
N THR A 141 7.35 -12.78 -0.49
CA THR A 141 6.52 -13.43 0.51
C THR A 141 5.22 -12.65 0.74
N PHE A 142 4.43 -13.05 1.74
CA PHE A 142 3.24 -12.33 2.17
C PHE A 142 3.52 -10.87 2.55
N LEU A 143 4.74 -10.56 3.00
CA LEU A 143 5.17 -9.19 3.26
C LEU A 143 5.06 -8.28 2.02
N GLY A 144 5.40 -8.80 0.84
CA GLY A 144 5.30 -8.03 -0.40
C GLY A 144 3.85 -7.76 -0.84
N ASN A 145 2.89 -8.55 -0.38
CA ASN A 145 1.46 -8.30 -0.60
C ASN A 145 1.01 -7.06 0.19
N ILE A 146 1.42 -6.96 1.46
CA ILE A 146 0.95 -5.91 2.37
C ILE A 146 1.74 -4.59 2.26
N GLU A 147 3.05 -4.64 1.98
CA GLU A 147 3.87 -3.43 1.85
C GLU A 147 3.69 -2.78 0.49
N GLY A 148 2.60 -2.01 0.33
CA GLY A 148 2.33 -1.22 -0.87
C GLY A 148 2.19 -2.05 -2.15
N GLY A 149 1.92 -3.35 -2.03
CA GLY A 149 1.83 -4.29 -3.14
C GLY A 149 3.14 -4.49 -3.89
N LYS A 150 4.29 -4.41 -3.22
CA LYS A 150 5.61 -4.68 -3.81
C LYS A 150 5.67 -6.00 -4.58
N LEU A 151 4.99 -7.05 -4.10
CA LEU A 151 4.89 -8.32 -4.82
C LEU A 151 4.17 -8.15 -6.17
N THR A 152 3.03 -7.46 -6.22
CA THR A 152 2.32 -7.15 -7.47
C THR A 152 3.23 -6.38 -8.43
N LYS A 153 3.95 -5.38 -7.91
CA LYS A 153 4.89 -4.55 -8.68
C LYS A 153 5.98 -5.41 -9.33
N ILE A 154 6.58 -6.32 -8.57
CA ILE A 154 7.60 -7.27 -9.06
C ILE A 154 6.99 -8.23 -10.10
N VAL A 155 5.81 -8.80 -9.82
CA VAL A 155 5.11 -9.73 -10.74
C VAL A 155 4.82 -9.08 -12.08
N VAL A 156 4.24 -7.88 -12.06
CA VAL A 156 3.87 -7.18 -13.29
C VAL A 156 5.12 -6.85 -14.10
N LEU A 157 6.15 -6.29 -13.47
CA LEU A 157 7.39 -5.98 -14.17
C LEU A 157 8.02 -7.25 -14.77
N SER A 158 8.00 -8.37 -14.03
CA SER A 158 8.56 -9.64 -14.51
C SER A 158 7.89 -10.20 -15.77
N ARG A 159 6.63 -9.81 -16.03
CA ARG A 159 5.85 -10.23 -17.20
C ARG A 159 6.10 -9.39 -18.45
N ILE A 160 6.71 -8.21 -18.30
CA ILE A 160 7.01 -7.31 -19.40
C ILE A 160 8.53 -7.27 -19.58
N THR A 161 9.07 -8.26 -20.30
CA THR A 161 10.51 -8.48 -20.45
C THR A 161 11.27 -7.22 -20.85
N ARG A 162 10.77 -6.49 -21.86
CA ARG A 162 11.41 -5.25 -22.33
C ARG A 162 11.55 -4.19 -21.23
N ASP A 163 10.50 -3.97 -20.45
CA ASP A 163 10.48 -2.94 -19.41
C ASP A 163 11.32 -3.37 -18.21
N ARG A 164 11.26 -4.67 -17.86
CA ARG A 164 12.14 -5.27 -16.86
C ARG A 164 13.61 -5.07 -17.21
N ASP A 165 14.01 -5.38 -18.44
CA ASP A 165 15.41 -5.32 -18.86
C ASP A 165 15.94 -3.88 -18.84
N LEU A 166 15.11 -2.90 -19.24
CA LEU A 166 15.46 -1.49 -19.14
C LEU A 166 15.70 -1.08 -17.68
N VAL A 167 14.77 -1.42 -16.78
CA VAL A 167 14.92 -1.13 -15.35
C VAL A 167 16.15 -1.83 -14.78
N GLU A 168 16.39 -3.09 -15.16
CA GLU A 168 17.53 -3.89 -14.72
C GLU A 168 18.88 -3.26 -15.09
N ILE A 169 19.03 -2.69 -16.29
CA ILE A 169 20.25 -1.99 -16.70
C ILE A 169 20.57 -0.84 -15.74
N VAL A 170 19.55 -0.04 -15.39
CA VAL A 170 19.73 1.09 -14.45
C VAL A 170 20.08 0.57 -13.06
N ARG A 171 19.39 -0.47 -12.58
CA ARG A 171 19.69 -1.11 -11.29
C ARG A 171 21.12 -1.62 -11.21
N GLN A 172 21.61 -2.26 -12.27
CA GLN A 172 22.98 -2.76 -12.36
C GLN A 172 24.00 -1.63 -12.31
N SER A 173 23.75 -0.50 -12.98
CA SER A 173 24.62 0.68 -12.87
C SER A 173 24.67 1.27 -11.45
N LEU A 174 23.63 1.04 -10.65
CA LEU A 174 23.58 1.41 -9.24
C LEU A 174 24.25 0.36 -8.34
N GLY A 175 24.63 -0.81 -8.85
CA GLY A 175 25.19 -1.92 -8.07
C GLY A 175 24.14 -2.62 -7.20
N LEU A 176 22.87 -2.59 -7.59
CA LEU A 176 21.83 -3.39 -6.95
C LEU A 176 21.94 -4.85 -7.42
N SER A 177 21.54 -5.78 -6.55
CA SER A 177 21.47 -7.20 -6.92
C SER A 177 20.48 -7.43 -8.07
N PRO A 178 20.67 -8.46 -8.91
CA PRO A 178 19.76 -8.74 -10.01
C PRO A 178 18.33 -9.00 -9.54
N MET A 179 17.34 -8.56 -10.33
CA MET A 179 15.95 -8.94 -10.08
C MET A 179 15.76 -10.47 -10.18
N PRO A 180 14.88 -11.08 -9.36
CA PRO A 180 14.56 -12.49 -9.45
C PRO A 180 14.07 -12.87 -10.86
N ASP A 181 14.29 -14.12 -11.24
CA ASP A 181 13.81 -14.64 -12.52
C ASP A 181 12.28 -14.81 -12.52
N PHE A 182 11.72 -14.87 -13.72
CA PHE A 182 10.28 -14.98 -13.93
C PHE A 182 9.64 -16.18 -13.23
N LEU A 183 10.29 -17.35 -13.24
CA LEU A 183 9.73 -18.57 -12.63
C LEU A 183 9.69 -18.45 -11.10
N THR A 184 10.75 -17.88 -10.50
CA THR A 184 10.80 -17.59 -9.07
C THR A 184 9.70 -16.61 -8.66
N VAL A 185 9.49 -15.54 -9.43
CA VAL A 185 8.44 -14.54 -9.16
C VAL A 185 7.05 -15.15 -9.28
N GLU A 186 6.77 -15.88 -10.36
CA GLU A 186 5.46 -16.50 -10.59
C GLU A 186 5.13 -17.58 -9.56
N SER A 187 6.10 -18.43 -9.20
CA SER A 187 5.90 -19.47 -8.18
C SER A 187 5.61 -18.86 -6.81
N SER A 188 6.32 -17.79 -6.45
CA SER A 188 6.12 -17.04 -5.22
C SER A 188 4.74 -16.39 -5.17
N ALA A 189 4.33 -15.71 -6.25
CA ALA A 189 3.01 -15.09 -6.32
C ALA A 189 1.86 -16.11 -6.24
N LYS A 190 2.01 -17.29 -6.86
CA LYS A 190 1.06 -18.40 -6.73
C LYS A 190 0.96 -18.92 -5.30
N LYS A 191 2.10 -19.00 -4.60
CA LYS A 191 2.15 -19.40 -3.18
C LYS A 191 1.43 -18.36 -2.32
N VAL A 192 1.80 -17.08 -2.44
CA VAL A 192 1.23 -15.98 -1.64
C VAL A 192 -0.26 -15.83 -1.86
N LYS A 193 -0.76 -16.07 -3.08
CA LYS A 193 -2.20 -16.09 -3.36
C LYS A 193 -2.99 -17.11 -2.51
N LYS A 194 -2.34 -18.18 -2.04
CA LYS A 194 -2.95 -19.22 -1.19
C LYS A 194 -2.62 -19.03 0.31
N GLN A 195 -1.86 -18.01 0.66
CA GLN A 195 -1.52 -17.70 2.04
C GLN A 195 -2.63 -16.87 2.67
N ALA A 196 -2.94 -17.19 3.91
CA ALA A 196 -3.89 -16.45 4.73
C ALA A 196 -3.35 -16.41 6.16
N VAL A 197 -3.56 -15.29 6.84
CA VAL A 197 -3.18 -15.19 8.25
C VAL A 197 -4.15 -16.02 9.09
N THR A 198 -3.60 -16.94 9.88
CA THR A 198 -4.37 -17.72 10.85
C THR A 198 -4.81 -16.82 12.01
N LEU A 199 -6.09 -16.83 12.36
CA LEU A 199 -6.61 -16.06 13.48
C LEU A 199 -6.35 -16.81 14.79
N ARG A 200 -5.96 -16.09 15.85
CA ARG A 200 -5.80 -16.67 17.20
C ARG A 200 -7.15 -17.12 17.76
N SER A 201 -8.20 -16.32 17.58
CA SER A 201 -9.54 -16.61 18.06
C SER A 201 -10.25 -17.55 17.09
N VAL A 202 -10.12 -18.86 17.33
CA VAL A 202 -10.86 -19.89 16.59
C VAL A 202 -12.06 -20.31 17.44
N GLU A 203 -13.25 -20.00 16.98
CA GLU A 203 -14.48 -20.51 17.60
C GLU A 203 -14.76 -21.91 17.04
N ILE A 204 -14.66 -22.91 17.90
CA ILE A 204 -14.89 -24.31 17.52
C ILE A 204 -16.38 -24.60 17.64
N CYS A 205 -17.02 -24.97 16.53
CA CYS A 205 -18.42 -25.37 16.56
C CYS A 205 -18.56 -26.81 17.04
N ASN A 206 -19.05 -27.00 18.26
CA ASN A 206 -19.50 -28.31 18.72
C ASN A 206 -20.90 -28.57 18.18
N TRP A 207 -21.01 -29.45 17.20
CA TRP A 207 -22.27 -29.80 16.50
C TRP A 207 -23.18 -30.69 17.36
N PHE A 208 -23.41 -30.32 18.62
CA PHE A 208 -24.37 -31.02 19.46
C PHE A 208 -25.79 -30.72 18.98
N PRO A 209 -26.60 -31.74 18.62
CA PRO A 209 -27.93 -31.54 18.06
C PRO A 209 -28.93 -31.23 19.18
N TYR A 210 -28.85 -30.06 19.78
CA TYR A 210 -29.94 -29.54 20.61
C TYR A 210 -31.00 -28.93 19.71
N GLN A 211 -31.90 -29.78 19.20
CA GLN A 211 -33.20 -29.32 18.75
C GLN A 211 -33.89 -28.56 19.90
N PHE A 212 -34.62 -27.52 19.52
CA PHE A 212 -35.57 -26.72 20.31
C PHE A 212 -35.03 -25.40 20.93
N PHE A 213 -35.48 -24.32 20.28
CA PHE A 213 -35.57 -22.89 20.70
C PHE A 213 -34.49 -21.90 20.23
N GLY A 214 -34.90 -21.04 19.27
CA GLY A 214 -34.33 -19.72 18.97
C GLY A 214 -32.97 -19.70 18.26
N THR A 215 -32.83 -18.89 17.21
CA THR A 215 -31.49 -18.50 16.71
C THR A 215 -31.02 -17.30 17.51
N ASN A 216 -29.88 -17.41 18.19
CA ASN A 216 -29.29 -16.31 18.94
C ASN A 216 -28.39 -15.49 18.01
N TYR A 217 -28.51 -14.17 18.11
CA TYR A 217 -27.70 -13.24 17.33
C TYR A 217 -26.87 -12.38 18.25
N SER A 218 -25.59 -12.23 17.92
CA SER A 218 -24.70 -11.33 18.63
C SER A 218 -23.74 -10.64 17.68
N ILE A 219 -23.26 -9.47 18.11
CA ILE A 219 -22.17 -8.76 17.46
C ILE A 219 -20.98 -8.83 18.41
N GLN A 220 -19.87 -9.35 17.93
CA GLN A 220 -18.67 -9.56 18.72
C GLN A 220 -17.51 -8.74 18.15
N PHE A 221 -16.84 -8.01 19.01
CA PHE A 221 -15.61 -7.31 18.72
C PHE A 221 -14.49 -7.98 19.52
N ILE A 222 -13.46 -8.44 18.81
CA ILE A 222 -12.36 -9.20 19.38
C ILE A 222 -11.07 -8.42 19.09
N ASN A 223 -10.41 -7.99 20.16
CA ASN A 223 -9.12 -7.34 20.09
C ASN A 223 -8.03 -8.31 20.58
N GLU A 224 -7.39 -8.99 19.65
CA GLU A 224 -6.21 -9.84 19.91
C GLU A 224 -4.90 -9.09 19.68
N ALA A 225 -4.96 -7.78 19.38
CA ALA A 225 -3.80 -6.94 19.25
C ALA A 225 -3.36 -6.38 20.62
N ASP A 226 -2.08 -6.06 20.73
CA ASP A 226 -1.49 -5.38 21.89
C ASP A 226 -1.74 -3.86 21.88
N LEU A 227 -2.92 -3.43 21.42
CA LEU A 227 -3.30 -2.02 21.31
C LEU A 227 -4.74 -1.83 21.80
N PRO A 228 -5.07 -0.71 22.48
CA PRO A 228 -6.44 -0.42 22.82
C PRO A 228 -7.28 -0.04 21.59
N MET A 229 -8.58 -0.35 21.63
CA MET A 229 -9.52 0.08 20.61
C MET A 229 -10.80 0.68 21.19
N LYS A 230 -11.32 1.73 20.55
CA LYS A 230 -12.64 2.31 20.86
C LYS A 230 -13.63 1.90 19.76
N ILE A 231 -14.81 1.49 20.17
CA ILE A 231 -15.93 1.14 19.30
C ILE A 231 -17.02 2.18 19.53
N VAL A 232 -17.55 2.74 18.45
CA VAL A 232 -18.77 3.54 18.44
C VAL A 232 -19.75 2.88 17.49
N SER A 233 -20.93 2.55 17.99
CA SER A 233 -21.98 1.84 17.27
C SER A 233 -23.29 2.60 17.30
N GLY A 234 -24.15 2.37 16.30
CA GLY A 234 -25.48 2.99 16.21
C GLY A 234 -25.49 4.38 15.57
N GLU A 235 -24.48 4.71 14.77
CA GLU A 235 -24.43 5.94 13.98
C GLU A 235 -25.33 5.86 12.74
N VAL A 236 -25.45 4.66 12.17
CA VAL A 236 -26.36 4.33 11.05
C VAL A 236 -27.10 3.02 11.31
N GLY A 237 -28.20 2.79 10.60
CA GLY A 237 -29.04 1.59 10.74
C GLY A 237 -30.17 1.76 11.76
N TRP A 238 -30.77 0.63 12.15
CA TRP A 238 -31.91 0.59 13.09
C TRP A 238 -31.84 -0.65 13.98
N SER A 239 -32.19 -0.49 15.26
CA SER A 239 -32.30 -1.59 16.21
C SER A 239 -33.46 -1.35 17.18
N GLN A 240 -34.03 -2.42 17.72
CA GLN A 240 -35.12 -2.30 18.68
C GLN A 240 -34.64 -1.54 19.93
N GLY A 241 -35.37 -0.49 20.31
CA GLY A 241 -35.06 0.31 21.50
C GLY A 241 -33.68 0.96 21.50
N ASN A 242 -33.04 1.14 20.34
CA ASN A 242 -31.66 1.63 20.20
C ASN A 242 -30.61 0.77 20.95
N GLN A 243 -30.87 -0.52 21.15
CA GLN A 243 -29.97 -1.43 21.87
C GLN A 243 -28.56 -1.55 21.27
N LEU A 244 -28.38 -1.21 19.98
CA LEU A 244 -27.09 -1.24 19.29
C LEU A 244 -26.36 0.10 19.26
N LYS A 245 -26.87 1.13 19.95
CA LYS A 245 -26.20 2.42 20.12
C LYS A 245 -25.36 2.40 21.39
N PHE A 246 -24.05 2.30 21.26
CA PHE A 246 -23.13 2.26 22.38
C PHE A 246 -21.74 2.79 22.01
N GLU A 247 -21.00 3.18 23.04
CA GLU A 247 -19.57 3.44 22.97
C GLU A 247 -18.86 2.49 23.94
N LYS A 248 -17.82 1.81 23.47
CA LYS A 248 -17.05 0.88 24.31
C LYS A 248 -15.57 1.02 24.03
N ILE A 249 -14.78 1.07 25.09
CA ILE A 249 -13.33 0.98 25.04
C ILE A 249 -12.95 -0.45 25.38
N LEU A 250 -12.21 -1.11 24.48
CA LEU A 250 -11.68 -2.46 24.67
C LEU A 250 -10.18 -2.38 24.95
N PRO A 251 -9.71 -2.89 26.09
CA PRO A 251 -8.28 -3.04 26.33
C PRO A 251 -7.65 -4.05 25.35
N PRO A 252 -6.32 -4.10 25.25
CA PRO A 252 -5.60 -5.16 24.56
C PRO A 252 -6.06 -6.55 25.01
N LEU A 253 -6.04 -7.52 24.10
CA LEU A 253 -6.33 -8.94 24.37
C LEU A 253 -7.69 -9.17 25.06
N SER A 254 -8.72 -8.46 24.58
CA SER A 254 -10.06 -8.52 25.16
C SER A 254 -11.14 -8.59 24.09
N SER A 255 -12.34 -9.00 24.49
CA SER A 255 -13.50 -9.03 23.60
C SER A 255 -14.74 -8.44 24.26
N TYR A 256 -15.66 -8.01 23.41
CA TYR A 256 -16.97 -7.50 23.80
C TYR A 256 -18.01 -8.10 22.87
N SER A 257 -19.10 -8.60 23.46
CA SER A 257 -20.23 -9.15 22.73
C SER A 257 -21.49 -8.38 23.12
N GLN A 258 -22.30 -8.02 22.14
CA GLN A 258 -23.61 -7.42 22.31
C GLN A 258 -24.66 -8.35 21.70
N GLU A 259 -25.55 -8.87 22.54
CA GLU A 259 -26.69 -9.65 22.07
C GLU A 259 -27.70 -8.77 21.34
N THR A 260 -28.39 -9.36 20.37
CA THR A 260 -29.38 -8.68 19.54
C THR A 260 -30.56 -9.59 19.19
N ASN A 261 -31.68 -8.96 18.85
CA ASN A 261 -32.95 -9.63 18.56
C ASN A 261 -33.02 -10.10 17.10
N PHE A 262 -34.08 -10.83 16.77
CA PHE A 262 -34.41 -11.20 15.40
C PHE A 262 -34.82 -9.95 14.60
N GLY A 263 -33.95 -9.47 13.72
CA GLY A 263 -34.20 -8.24 12.94
C GLY A 263 -33.41 -7.04 13.46
N PHE A 264 -32.28 -6.70 12.83
CA PHE A 264 -31.50 -5.52 13.19
C PHE A 264 -30.62 -5.01 12.06
N SER A 265 -30.14 -3.78 12.19
CA SER A 265 -29.02 -3.26 11.42
C SER A 265 -28.29 -2.17 12.21
N THR A 266 -26.96 -2.13 12.12
CA THR A 266 -26.20 -1.05 12.72
C THR A 266 -24.90 -0.83 11.96
N GLY A 267 -24.39 0.38 11.99
CA GLY A 267 -23.04 0.70 11.58
C GLY A 267 -22.44 1.77 12.48
N GLY A 268 -21.13 1.85 12.40
CA GLY A 268 -20.32 2.74 13.21
C GLY A 268 -18.85 2.58 12.85
N TYR A 269 -17.97 2.78 13.82
CA TYR A 269 -16.53 2.78 13.59
C TYR A 269 -15.73 2.29 14.79
N ILE A 270 -14.54 1.78 14.48
CA ILE A 270 -13.50 1.35 15.40
C ILE A 270 -12.32 2.31 15.24
N ILE A 271 -11.81 2.81 16.36
CA ILE A 271 -10.57 3.60 16.43
C ILE A 271 -9.52 2.75 17.12
N LEU A 272 -8.39 2.54 16.45
CA LEU A 272 -7.20 1.89 17.02
C LEU A 272 -6.22 2.95 17.49
N TYR A 273 -5.77 2.86 18.74
CA TYR A 273 -4.83 3.81 19.34
C TYR A 273 -3.40 3.26 19.25
N LEU A 274 -2.66 3.69 18.23
CA LEU A 274 -1.39 3.06 17.83
C LEU A 274 -0.23 3.36 18.78
N LYS A 275 -0.33 4.42 19.60
CA LYS A 275 0.62 4.76 20.67
C LYS A 275 0.22 4.26 22.06
N GLY A 276 -0.89 3.53 22.19
CA GLY A 276 -1.41 3.08 23.49
C GLY A 276 -2.09 4.16 24.33
N ASP A 277 -1.85 5.45 24.05
CA ASP A 277 -2.50 6.57 24.74
C ASP A 277 -3.84 6.95 24.08
N MET A 278 -4.94 6.77 24.82
CA MET A 278 -6.29 7.19 24.40
C MET A 278 -6.53 8.70 24.57
N LEU A 279 -5.62 9.41 25.25
CA LEU A 279 -5.77 10.81 25.63
C LEU A 279 -5.25 11.79 24.57
N SER A 280 -4.52 11.32 23.54
CA SER A 280 -4.04 12.21 22.49
C SER A 280 -5.16 12.46 21.47
N SER A 281 -5.58 13.72 21.32
CA SER A 281 -6.46 14.19 20.24
C SER A 281 -5.79 14.19 18.85
N ASP A 282 -4.57 13.67 18.74
CA ASP A 282 -3.84 13.55 17.50
C ASP A 282 -4.35 12.37 16.67
N PHE A 283 -5.20 12.68 15.68
CA PHE A 283 -5.61 11.75 14.62
C PHE A 283 -4.44 11.13 13.84
N LYS A 284 -3.21 11.67 13.98
CA LYS A 284 -2.01 11.14 13.34
C LYS A 284 -1.58 9.77 13.87
N ASN A 285 -2.03 9.37 15.07
CA ASN A 285 -1.65 8.10 15.69
C ASN A 285 -2.86 7.17 15.85
N THR A 286 -3.90 7.37 15.07
CA THR A 286 -5.09 6.55 15.09
C THR A 286 -5.37 5.97 13.72
N ARG A 287 -5.86 4.73 13.72
CA ARG A 287 -6.43 4.10 12.53
C ARG A 287 -7.94 4.02 12.71
N VAL A 288 -8.69 4.40 11.69
CA VAL A 288 -10.16 4.43 11.73
C VAL A 288 -10.71 3.40 10.76
N ILE A 289 -11.53 2.49 11.28
CA ILE A 289 -12.17 1.42 10.50
C ILE A 289 -13.68 1.55 10.68
N GLU A 290 -14.40 1.81 9.60
CA GLU A 290 -15.86 1.75 9.60
C GLU A 290 -16.33 0.29 9.57
N PHE A 291 -17.43 0.01 10.27
CA PHE A 291 -18.05 -1.31 10.27
C PHE A 291 -19.57 -1.20 10.14
N ALA A 292 -20.19 -2.27 9.63
CA ALA A 292 -21.63 -2.40 9.61
C ALA A 292 -22.07 -3.85 9.63
N VAL A 293 -23.26 -4.09 10.18
CA VAL A 293 -23.94 -5.39 10.18
C VAL A 293 -25.42 -5.19 9.93
N SER A 294 -26.06 -6.15 9.28
CA SER A 294 -27.51 -6.17 9.19
C SER A 294 -28.05 -7.58 9.06
N LYS A 295 -29.19 -7.80 9.69
CA LYS A 295 -30.06 -8.94 9.48
C LYS A 295 -31.51 -8.47 9.51
N PRO A 296 -32.03 -7.86 8.45
CA PRO A 296 -33.41 -7.36 8.44
C PRO A 296 -34.43 -8.51 8.55
N PHE A 297 -34.19 -9.66 7.89
CA PHE A 297 -35.05 -10.85 7.98
C PHE A 297 -34.26 -12.16 7.73
N TYR A 298 -33.90 -12.43 6.47
CA TYR A 298 -33.21 -13.68 6.06
C TYR A 298 -31.71 -13.48 5.81
N GLU A 299 -31.36 -12.45 5.06
CA GLU A 299 -29.98 -12.15 4.67
C GLU A 299 -29.23 -11.52 5.84
N ALA A 300 -28.10 -12.11 6.20
CA ALA A 300 -27.16 -11.53 7.14
C ALA A 300 -26.02 -10.92 6.33
N LYS A 301 -25.74 -9.64 6.55
CA LYS A 301 -24.68 -8.92 5.86
C LYS A 301 -23.74 -8.27 6.85
N ILE A 302 -22.47 -8.21 6.48
CA ILE A 302 -21.39 -7.59 7.22
C ILE A 302 -20.55 -6.72 6.28
N GLY A 303 -19.98 -5.65 6.80
CA GLY A 303 -19.13 -4.74 6.05
C GLY A 303 -18.08 -4.12 6.95
N MET A 304 -16.92 -3.84 6.36
CA MET A 304 -15.81 -3.17 7.04
C MET A 304 -14.97 -2.40 6.02
N GLN A 305 -14.53 -1.19 6.36
CA GLN A 305 -13.71 -0.37 5.47
C GLN A 305 -12.69 0.44 6.27
N ASP A 306 -11.48 0.55 5.73
CA ASP A 306 -10.48 1.48 6.24
C ASP A 306 -10.80 2.91 5.82
N LYS A 307 -10.81 3.85 6.77
CA LYS A 307 -11.08 5.27 6.57
C LYS A 307 -10.01 6.18 7.15
N THR A 308 -8.79 5.66 7.34
CA THR A 308 -7.68 6.45 7.89
C THR A 308 -7.31 7.64 7.01
N ASP A 309 -7.23 7.41 5.69
CA ASP A 309 -6.85 8.44 4.70
C ASP A 309 -8.02 8.86 3.79
N ALA A 310 -9.25 8.52 4.16
CA ALA A 310 -10.45 8.74 3.36
C ALA A 310 -11.51 9.53 4.13
N GLU A 311 -12.55 9.97 3.43
CA GLU A 311 -13.67 10.65 4.06
C GLU A 311 -14.37 9.72 5.06
N PHE A 312 -14.42 10.18 6.31
CA PHE A 312 -15.03 9.47 7.43
C PHE A 312 -16.52 9.79 7.50
N LEU A 313 -17.36 8.78 7.26
CA LEU A 313 -18.82 8.92 7.17
C LEU A 313 -19.55 8.09 8.24
N HIS A 314 -18.91 7.90 9.40
CA HIS A 314 -19.51 7.31 10.58
C HIS A 314 -20.16 5.94 10.34
N GLY A 315 -19.60 5.13 9.44
CA GLY A 315 -20.08 3.79 9.13
C GLY A 315 -21.02 3.69 7.92
N LEU A 316 -21.38 4.80 7.28
CA LEU A 316 -22.30 4.82 6.14
C LEU A 316 -21.75 4.04 4.92
N ASN A 317 -20.44 4.12 4.64
CA ASN A 317 -19.86 3.41 3.50
C ASN A 317 -19.86 1.90 3.75
N ALA A 318 -19.37 1.48 4.91
CA ALA A 318 -19.43 0.07 5.33
C ALA A 318 -20.87 -0.45 5.35
N TYR A 319 -21.83 0.39 5.74
CA TYR A 319 -23.25 0.06 5.68
C TYR A 319 -23.70 -0.17 4.24
N ASN A 320 -23.46 0.75 3.31
CA ASN A 320 -23.95 0.62 1.93
C ASN A 320 -23.32 -0.55 1.16
N GLU A 321 -22.07 -0.90 1.45
CA GLU A 321 -21.33 -1.94 0.74
C GLU A 321 -21.35 -3.33 1.41
N ARG A 322 -22.05 -3.47 2.54
CA ARG A 322 -22.11 -4.75 3.29
C ARG A 322 -22.61 -5.91 2.43
N SER A 323 -22.03 -7.09 2.61
CA SER A 323 -22.34 -8.32 1.88
C SER A 323 -22.36 -9.55 2.79
N GLU A 324 -22.66 -10.73 2.26
CA GLU A 324 -22.56 -11.98 3.04
C GLU A 324 -21.11 -12.47 3.17
N ASP A 325 -20.22 -11.97 2.32
CA ASP A 325 -18.83 -12.38 2.26
C ASP A 325 -18.00 -11.75 3.38
N PRO A 326 -16.99 -12.47 3.91
CA PRO A 326 -16.08 -11.92 4.89
C PRO A 326 -15.20 -10.82 4.26
N VAL A 327 -14.92 -9.79 5.06
CA VAL A 327 -14.04 -8.69 4.68
C VAL A 327 -12.71 -8.82 5.41
N LEU A 328 -11.60 -8.67 4.69
CA LEU A 328 -10.25 -8.78 5.22
C LEU A 328 -9.47 -7.50 4.87
N LEU A 329 -8.89 -6.87 5.89
CA LEU A 329 -8.01 -5.72 5.75
C LEU A 329 -6.66 -6.06 6.36
N TYR A 330 -5.59 -5.82 5.60
CA TYR A 330 -4.22 -5.93 6.08
C TYR A 330 -3.59 -4.55 6.16
N PHE A 331 -2.83 -4.31 7.22
CA PHE A 331 -2.14 -3.04 7.35
C PHE A 331 -0.89 -3.14 8.23
N SER A 332 0.00 -2.16 8.09
CA SER A 332 1.21 -2.03 8.89
C SER A 332 1.25 -0.67 9.56
N GLU A 333 1.76 -0.62 10.78
CA GLU A 333 1.99 0.61 11.54
C GLU A 333 3.24 0.47 12.40
N ASN A 334 4.14 1.46 12.35
CA ASN A 334 5.39 1.47 13.14
C ASN A 334 6.18 0.14 13.08
N GLY A 335 6.22 -0.53 11.92
CA GLY A 335 6.92 -1.81 11.73
C GLY A 335 6.20 -3.04 12.31
N LYS A 336 4.97 -2.89 12.82
CA LYS A 336 4.09 -4.00 13.20
C LYS A 336 3.01 -4.21 12.13
N TYR A 337 2.51 -5.43 12.00
CA TYR A 337 1.52 -5.80 10.99
C TYR A 337 0.27 -6.34 11.64
N TYR A 338 -0.88 -5.96 11.09
CA TYR A 338 -2.19 -6.26 11.64
C TYR A 338 -3.16 -6.71 10.56
N ILE A 339 -4.06 -7.59 10.96
CA ILE A 339 -5.22 -7.98 10.17
C ILE A 339 -6.47 -7.56 10.91
N ALA A 340 -7.38 -6.91 10.20
CA ALA A 340 -8.76 -6.74 10.62
C ALA A 340 -9.64 -7.64 9.75
N LYS A 341 -10.49 -8.46 10.37
CA LYS A 341 -11.44 -9.34 9.69
C LYS A 341 -12.85 -9.09 10.18
N ALA A 342 -13.77 -8.96 9.24
CA ALA A 342 -15.19 -8.97 9.50
C ALA A 342 -15.80 -10.24 8.91
N GLU A 343 -16.51 -11.04 9.69
CA GLU A 343 -17.17 -12.25 9.18
C GLU A 343 -18.47 -12.59 9.91
N ILE A 344 -19.31 -13.39 9.27
CA ILE A 344 -20.50 -13.98 9.87
C ILE A 344 -20.17 -15.43 10.21
N PHE A 345 -19.94 -15.69 11.49
CA PHE A 345 -19.74 -17.05 11.99
C PHE A 345 -21.08 -17.70 12.30
N VAL A 346 -21.31 -18.90 11.77
CA VAL A 346 -22.54 -19.66 11.97
C VAL A 346 -22.19 -20.97 12.66
N CYS A 347 -22.59 -21.09 13.92
CA CYS A 347 -22.53 -22.34 14.67
C CYS A 347 -23.88 -22.58 15.32
N TRP A 348 -24.71 -23.40 14.68
CA TRP A 348 -26.12 -23.53 15.05
C TRP A 348 -26.29 -23.90 16.53
N PRO A 349 -27.13 -23.18 17.31
CA PRO A 349 -28.13 -22.18 16.89
C PRO A 349 -27.61 -20.71 16.85
N ASN A 350 -26.34 -20.46 17.08
CA ASN A 350 -25.77 -19.12 17.15
C ASN A 350 -25.35 -18.58 15.78
N ARG A 351 -25.65 -17.30 15.53
CA ARG A 351 -25.09 -16.53 14.41
C ARG A 351 -24.42 -15.27 14.94
N ILE A 352 -23.11 -15.20 14.78
CA ILE A 352 -22.26 -14.21 15.39
C ILE A 352 -21.62 -13.36 14.29
N PHE A 353 -21.80 -12.05 14.36
CA PHE A 353 -21.13 -11.09 13.49
C PHE A 353 -19.84 -10.66 14.18
N ARG A 354 -18.69 -11.10 13.67
CA ARG A 354 -17.39 -10.92 14.32
C ARG A 354 -16.57 -9.86 13.60
N PHE A 355 -15.98 -8.97 14.40
CA PHE A 355 -14.92 -8.05 14.00
C PHE A 355 -13.68 -8.37 14.81
N ILE A 356 -12.65 -8.88 14.15
CA ILE A 356 -11.43 -9.39 14.77
C ILE A 356 -10.27 -8.51 14.33
N ILE A 357 -9.48 -8.02 15.29
CA ILE A 357 -8.25 -7.29 15.02
C ILE A 357 -7.12 -8.00 15.76
N GLN A 358 -6.07 -8.38 15.05
CA GLN A 358 -4.89 -9.04 15.62
C GLN A 358 -3.61 -8.56 14.96
N ASP A 359 -2.51 -8.60 15.69
CA ASP A 359 -1.17 -8.53 15.13
C ASP A 359 -0.74 -9.88 14.51
N PHE A 360 0.16 -9.84 13.55
CA PHE A 360 0.77 -11.04 12.97
C PHE A 360 2.19 -10.78 12.44
N ASP A 361 2.97 -11.84 12.27
CA ASP A 361 4.26 -11.79 11.58
C ASP A 361 4.06 -12.14 10.09
N PRO A 362 4.30 -11.20 9.15
CA PRO A 362 4.13 -11.44 7.73
C PRO A 362 5.14 -12.43 7.14
N GLU A 363 6.28 -12.66 7.80
CA GLU A 363 7.27 -13.65 7.37
C GLU A 363 6.89 -15.07 7.80
N ALA A 364 6.05 -15.21 8.83
CA ALA A 364 5.57 -16.48 9.35
C ALA A 364 4.26 -16.98 8.69
N VAL A 365 3.67 -16.22 7.76
CA VAL A 365 2.36 -16.58 7.17
C VAL A 365 2.47 -17.86 6.31
N GLY A 366 1.77 -18.91 6.76
CA GLY A 366 1.67 -20.20 6.08
C GLY A 366 0.67 -20.25 4.94
N VAL A 367 0.65 -21.36 4.21
CA VAL A 367 -0.45 -21.66 3.27
C VAL A 367 -1.69 -21.94 4.11
N GLY A 368 -2.79 -21.21 3.86
CA GLY A 368 -4.04 -21.44 4.58
C GLY A 368 -4.63 -22.78 4.16
N GLU A 369 -4.85 -23.69 5.11
CA GLU A 369 -5.88 -24.72 4.95
C GLU A 369 -7.21 -24.02 5.23
N HIS A 370 -8.04 -23.90 4.20
CA HIS A 370 -9.39 -23.36 4.30
C HIS A 370 -10.38 -24.46 4.67
#